data_AF-A0A6B3QLF8-F1
#
_entry.id   AF-A0A6B3QLF8-F1
#
_cell.length_a   1.000
_cell.length_b   1.000
_cell.length_c   1.000
_cell.angle_alpha   90.00
_cell.angle_beta   90.00
_cell.angle_gamma   90.00
#
_symmetry.space_group_name_H-M   'P 1'
#
loop_
_entity.id
_entity.type
_entity.pdbx_description
1 polymer ?
#
loop_
_entity_poly.entity_id
_entity_poly.type
_entity_poly.pdbx_seq_one_letter_code
_entity_poly.pdbx_strand_id
1 'polypeptide(L)'
;MAKKSKIAKNEQRREIVARYAARRAELKEILRRPSSTEAERLAAQRELRRQPRDASPTRVRNRDQVDGRPRGYFRVFGLSRVNLREQAHAGHLPGVRKSSW
;
A
#
# COMPACT_ATOMS: atom_id res chain seq x y z
N MET A 1 -18.61 -3.98 6.86
CA MET A 1 -18.02 -2.68 6.46
C MET A 1 -17.03 -2.17 7.49
N ALA A 2 -15.92 -1.56 7.04
CA ALA A 2 -14.94 -0.92 7.92
C ALA A 2 -15.41 0.47 8.38
N LYS A 3 -14.87 0.95 9.52
CA LYS A 3 -15.11 2.33 9.98
C LYS A 3 -14.61 3.34 8.93
N LYS A 4 -15.43 4.34 8.57
CA LYS A 4 -15.08 5.42 7.62
C LYS A 4 -13.75 6.09 7.97
N SER A 5 -13.51 6.36 9.26
CA SER A 5 -12.24 6.93 9.73
C SER A 5 -11.00 6.09 9.41
N LYS A 6 -11.13 4.75 9.37
CA LYS A 6 -10.02 3.85 9.02
C LYS A 6 -9.78 3.78 7.51
N ILE A 7 -10.81 4.01 6.70
CA ILE A 7 -10.70 4.12 5.24
C ILE A 7 -9.99 5.44 4.91
N ALA A 8 -10.51 6.56 5.42
CA ALA A 8 -9.91 7.89 5.26
C ALA A 8 -8.44 7.94 5.71
N LYS A 9 -8.12 7.35 6.86
CA LYS A 9 -6.72 7.27 7.34
C LYS A 9 -5.81 6.46 6.41
N ASN A 10 -6.34 5.45 5.72
CA ASN A 10 -5.55 4.66 4.78
C ASN A 10 -5.32 5.42 3.47
N GLU A 11 -6.30 6.21 3.04
CA GLU A 11 -6.17 7.08 1.87
C GLU A 11 -5.16 8.20 2.11
N GLN A 12 -5.27 8.88 3.25
CA GLN A 12 -4.27 9.87 3.68
C GLN A 12 -2.84 9.27 3.69
N ARG A 13 -2.68 8.01 4.09
CA ARG A 13 -1.37 7.34 4.02
C ARG A 13 -0.90 7.12 2.58
N ARG A 14 -1.77 6.78 1.65
CA ARG A 14 -1.41 6.64 0.23
C ARG A 14 -0.91 7.96 -0.33
N GLU A 15 -1.59 9.06 -0.04
CA GLU A 15 -1.18 10.41 -0.43
C GLU A 15 0.19 10.80 0.15
N ILE A 16 0.39 10.58 1.47
CA ILE A 16 1.67 10.86 2.13
C ILE A 16 2.78 9.98 1.52
N VAL A 17 2.52 8.70 1.29
CA VAL A 17 3.49 7.78 0.66
C VAL A 17 3.87 8.28 -0.72
N ALA A 18 2.90 8.66 -1.57
CA ALA A 18 3.15 9.18 -2.90
C ALA A 18 4.02 10.44 -2.86
N ARG A 19 3.71 11.39 -1.96
CA ARG A 19 4.49 12.63 -1.79
C ARG A 19 5.96 12.39 -1.42
N TYR A 20 6.25 11.38 -0.60
CA TYR A 20 7.62 11.10 -0.12
C TYR A 20 8.32 9.97 -0.89
N ALA A 21 7.67 9.32 -1.85
CA ALA A 21 8.16 8.09 -2.48
C ALA A 21 9.54 8.27 -3.13
N ALA A 22 9.70 9.29 -3.98
CA ALA A 22 10.94 9.57 -4.69
C ALA A 22 12.10 9.84 -3.72
N ARG A 23 11.92 10.81 -2.80
CA ARG A 23 12.96 11.16 -1.82
C ARG A 23 13.36 9.98 -0.93
N ARG A 24 12.39 9.15 -0.51
CA ARG A 24 12.69 7.96 0.30
C ARG A 24 13.42 6.88 -0.49
N ALA A 25 13.16 6.74 -1.78
CA ALA A 25 13.89 5.82 -2.64
C ALA A 25 15.36 6.23 -2.75
N GLU A 26 15.63 7.51 -3.02
CA GLU A 26 17.00 8.06 -3.08
C GLU A 26 17.77 7.83 -1.77
N LEU A 27 17.18 8.19 -0.63
CA LEU A 27 17.83 8.05 0.67
C LEU A 27 18.12 6.59 1.01
N LYS A 28 17.17 5.69 0.71
CA LYS A 28 17.39 4.26 0.89
C LYS A 28 18.48 3.72 -0.04
N GLU A 29 18.58 4.25 -1.24
CA GLU A 29 19.63 3.86 -2.19
C GLU A 29 21.01 4.34 -1.73
N ILE A 30 21.13 5.52 -1.11
CA ILE A 30 22.36 5.97 -0.45
C ILE A 30 22.75 4.99 0.68
N LEU A 31 21.78 4.52 1.47
CA LEU A 31 22.06 3.54 2.54
C LEU A 31 22.42 2.15 2.02
N ARG A 32 21.83 1.72 0.90
CA ARG A 32 22.07 0.39 0.30
C ARG A 32 23.43 0.30 -0.38
N ARG A 33 23.89 1.39 -1.02
CA ARG A 33 25.12 1.39 -1.82
C ARG A 33 26.37 1.20 -0.93
N PRO A 34 27.25 0.23 -1.26
CA PRO A 34 28.51 0.02 -0.53
C PRO A 34 29.48 1.20 -0.67
N SER A 35 29.43 1.91 -1.79
CA SER A 35 30.31 3.04 -2.11
C SER A 35 29.99 4.34 -1.37
N SER A 36 28.84 4.42 -0.70
CA SER A 36 28.46 5.63 0.05
C SER A 36 29.38 5.83 1.25
N THR A 37 29.78 7.06 1.49
CA THR A 37 30.59 7.43 2.65
C THR A 37 29.79 7.33 3.94
N GLU A 38 30.47 7.23 5.08
CA GLU A 38 29.81 7.20 6.39
C GLU A 38 29.00 8.48 6.65
N ALA A 39 29.55 9.65 6.27
CA ALA A 39 28.88 10.93 6.42
C ALA A 39 27.56 11.00 5.63
N GLU A 40 27.54 10.53 4.39
CA GLU A 40 26.33 10.46 3.56
C GLU A 40 25.29 9.50 4.16
N ARG A 41 25.74 8.34 4.66
CA ARG A 41 24.86 7.38 5.33
C ARG A 41 24.23 7.98 6.58
N LEU A 42 25.01 8.67 7.42
CA LEU A 42 24.50 9.34 8.63
C LEU A 42 23.52 10.46 8.28
N ALA A 43 23.80 11.28 7.26
CA ALA A 43 22.88 12.30 6.78
C ALA A 43 21.56 11.69 6.27
N ALA A 44 21.64 10.63 5.46
CA ALA A 44 20.46 9.96 4.92
C ALA A 44 19.61 9.30 6.01
N GLN A 45 20.24 8.68 7.02
CA GLN A 45 19.52 8.13 8.18
C GLN A 45 18.83 9.22 8.99
N ARG A 46 19.52 10.34 9.26
CA ARG A 46 18.93 11.49 9.99
C ARG A 46 17.71 12.03 9.26
N GLU A 47 17.80 12.20 7.94
CA GLU A 47 16.66 12.69 7.15
C GLU A 47 15.50 11.69 7.14
N LEU A 48 15.76 10.39 6.92
CA LEU A 48 14.72 9.36 6.93
C LEU A 48 14.00 9.27 8.28
N ARG A 49 14.70 9.50 9.39
CA ARG A 49 14.13 9.53 10.75
C ARG A 49 13.27 10.78 11.00
N ARG A 50 13.61 11.91 10.38
CA ARG A 50 12.84 13.17 10.48
C ARG A 50 11.51 13.11 9.73
N GLN A 51 11.42 12.33 8.65
CA GLN A 51 10.21 12.21 7.85
C GLN A 51 9.04 11.55 8.62
N PRO A 52 7.77 11.83 8.24
CA PRO A 52 6.61 11.23 8.89
C PRO A 52 6.62 9.70 8.82
N ARG A 53 6.24 9.02 9.92
CA ARG A 53 6.16 7.55 9.96
C ARG A 53 5.25 6.98 8.87
N ASP A 54 4.13 7.65 8.62
CA ASP A 54 3.12 7.25 7.63
C ASP A 54 3.59 7.43 6.18
N ALA A 55 4.77 8.02 5.93
CA ALA A 55 5.44 8.02 4.63
C ALA A 55 6.04 6.67 4.23
N SER A 56 6.04 5.68 5.14
CA SER A 56 6.46 4.31 4.78
C SER A 56 5.33 3.54 4.08
N PRO A 57 5.55 3.00 2.87
CA PRO A 57 4.54 2.25 2.13
C PRO A 57 4.08 0.98 2.87
N THR A 58 4.93 0.42 3.74
CA THR A 58 4.61 -0.76 4.57
C THR A 58 3.42 -0.55 5.51
N ARG A 59 3.04 0.71 5.78
CA ARG A 59 1.93 1.07 6.69
C ARG A 59 0.59 1.22 5.97
N VAL A 60 0.60 1.26 4.64
CA VAL A 60 -0.61 1.23 3.82
C VAL A 60 -1.16 -0.20 3.88
N ARG A 61 -2.45 -0.33 4.13
CA ARG A 61 -3.13 -1.62 4.14
C ARG A 61 -4.01 -1.72 2.90
N ASN A 62 -3.89 -2.80 2.15
CA ASN A 62 -4.85 -3.11 1.11
C ASN A 62 -6.21 -3.42 1.75
N ARG A 63 -7.22 -2.66 1.33
CA ARG A 63 -8.60 -2.76 1.79
C ARG A 63 -9.48 -2.90 0.55
N ASP A 64 -10.55 -3.66 0.71
CA ASP A 64 -11.63 -3.71 -0.27
C ASP A 64 -12.08 -2.29 -0.66
N GLN A 65 -12.19 -2.03 -1.96
CA GLN A 65 -12.57 -0.71 -2.49
C GLN A 65 -14.03 -0.33 -2.22
N VAL A 66 -14.90 -1.32 -1.97
CA VAL A 66 -16.33 -1.08 -1.74
C VAL A 66 -16.59 -0.86 -0.24
N ASP A 67 -16.20 -1.83 0.59
CA ASP A 67 -16.61 -1.87 2.01
C ASP A 67 -15.45 -1.64 3.00
N GLY A 68 -14.21 -1.52 2.50
CA GLY A 68 -13.01 -1.28 3.29
C GLY A 68 -12.47 -2.50 4.07
N ARG A 69 -12.97 -3.73 3.82
CA ARG A 69 -12.53 -4.95 4.53
C ARG A 69 -11.01 -5.14 4.41
N PRO A 70 -10.27 -5.27 5.53
CA PRO A 70 -8.80 -5.28 5.53
C PRO A 70 -8.16 -6.68 5.34
N ARG A 71 -8.97 -7.73 5.20
CA ARG A 71 -8.53 -9.14 5.16
C ARG A 71 -9.24 -9.90 4.04
N GLY A 72 -8.55 -10.90 3.49
CA GLY A 72 -9.03 -11.66 2.34
C GLY A 72 -9.10 -10.80 1.07
N TYR A 73 -8.11 -9.91 0.89
CA TYR A 73 -8.01 -8.99 -0.23
C TYR A 73 -7.33 -9.65 -1.42
N PHE A 74 -7.95 -9.59 -2.59
CA PHE A 74 -7.38 -10.07 -3.84
C PHE A 74 -6.81 -8.89 -4.64
N ARG A 75 -5.47 -8.86 -4.81
CA ARG A 75 -4.78 -7.73 -5.46
C ARG A 75 -5.22 -7.49 -6.90
N VAL A 76 -5.51 -8.57 -7.63
CA VAL A 76 -5.97 -8.52 -9.03
C VAL A 76 -7.27 -7.72 -9.18
N PHE A 77 -8.18 -7.86 -8.22
CA PHE A 77 -9.52 -7.26 -8.32
C PHE A 77 -9.70 -6.03 -7.42
N GLY A 78 -8.85 -5.82 -6.43
CA GLY A 78 -9.05 -4.75 -5.44
C GLY A 78 -10.17 -5.02 -4.43
N LEU A 79 -10.72 -6.24 -4.40
CA LEU A 79 -11.88 -6.60 -3.59
C LEU A 79 -11.52 -7.63 -2.52
N SER A 80 -12.34 -7.69 -1.48
CA SER A 80 -12.30 -8.80 -0.53
C SER A 80 -13.02 -10.03 -1.09
N ARG A 81 -12.78 -11.19 -0.49
CA ARG A 81 -13.40 -12.47 -0.88
C ARG A 81 -14.93 -12.46 -0.98
N VAL A 82 -15.62 -11.61 -0.22
CA VAL A 82 -17.09 -11.56 -0.19
C VAL A 82 -17.59 -10.77 -1.39
N ASN A 83 -17.16 -9.51 -1.51
CA ASN A 83 -17.50 -8.67 -2.66
C ASN A 83 -17.01 -9.28 -3.98
N LEU A 84 -15.83 -9.92 -3.99
CA LEU A 84 -15.35 -10.64 -5.17
C LEU A 84 -16.34 -11.72 -5.61
N ARG A 85 -16.84 -12.53 -4.68
CA ARG A 85 -17.80 -13.58 -4.96
C ARG A 85 -19.13 -13.02 -5.45
N GLU A 86 -19.64 -11.98 -4.80
CA GLU A 86 -20.89 -11.31 -5.18
C GLU A 86 -20.80 -10.72 -6.59
N GLN A 87 -19.73 -9.98 -6.88
CA GLN A 87 -19.48 -9.37 -8.18
C GLN A 87 -19.23 -10.42 -9.28
N ALA A 88 -18.54 -11.52 -8.97
CA ALA A 88 -18.36 -12.64 -9.89
C ALA A 88 -19.69 -13.33 -10.22
N HIS A 89 -20.52 -13.61 -9.20
CA HIS A 89 -21.83 -14.23 -9.42
C HIS A 89 -22.81 -13.34 -10.18
N ALA A 90 -22.70 -12.02 -10.02
CA ALA A 90 -23.47 -11.05 -10.78
C ALA A 90 -22.94 -10.82 -12.21
N GLY A 91 -21.80 -11.41 -12.59
CA GLY A 91 -21.22 -11.26 -13.93
C GLY A 91 -20.51 -9.92 -14.17
N HIS A 92 -20.21 -9.15 -13.11
CA HIS A 92 -19.52 -7.86 -13.21
C HIS A 92 -18.01 -7.98 -13.42
N LEU A 93 -17.45 -9.19 -13.25
CA LEU A 93 -16.01 -9.43 -13.42
C LEU A 93 -15.73 -10.12 -14.78
N PRO A 94 -15.06 -9.45 -15.72
CA PRO A 94 -14.78 -10.00 -17.04
C PRO A 94 -14.00 -11.32 -16.98
N GLY A 95 -14.49 -12.35 -17.65
CA GLY A 95 -13.82 -13.65 -17.76
C GLY A 95 -13.80 -14.49 -16.48
N VAL A 96 -14.44 -14.05 -15.39
CA VAL A 96 -14.49 -14.81 -14.13
C VAL A 96 -15.69 -15.75 -14.14
N ARG A 97 -15.41 -17.05 -14.08
CA ARG A 97 -16.42 -18.12 -13.95
C ARG A 97 -15.97 -19.18 -12.96
N LYS A 98 -16.90 -20.01 -12.47
CA LYS A 98 -16.53 -21.21 -11.70
C LYS A 98 -15.72 -22.15 -12.59
N SER A 99 -14.60 -22.63 -12.08
CA SER A 99 -13.71 -23.59 -12.75
C SER A 99 -13.96 -25.00 -12.21
N SER A 100 -13.89 -25.99 -13.10
CA SER A 100 -13.79 -27.42 -12.79
C SER A 100 -12.65 -28.00 -13.62
N TRP A 101 -11.79 -28.80 -13.01
CA TRP A 101 -10.69 -29.52 -13.67
C TRP A 101 -10.61 -30.93 -13.09
#